data_AF-A0A1R1XGZ2-F1
#
_entry.id   AF-A0A1R1XGZ2-F1
#
_cell.length_a   1.000
_cell.length_b   1.000
_cell.length_c   1.000
_cell.angle_alpha   90.00
_cell.angle_beta   90.00
_cell.angle_gamma   90.00
#
_symmetry.space_group_name_H-M   'P 1'
#
loop_
_entity.id
_entity.type
_entity.pdbx_description
1 polymer ?
#
loop_
_entity_poly.entity_id
_entity_poly.type
_entity_poly.pdbx_seq_one_letter_code
_entity_poly.pdbx_strand_id
1 'polypeptide(L)'
;MDLNELCACLIDSVWDQSARVGALDAPGETIKIVLSKITIKKIKKRRKKFRKLTKNNFPISEYSRAKSNADRSIKADRKAQNAKRLKKIAVQILNNDSKSYRRYIKSYTGKSFQSIADGPVYDKNKNLCTEKYEKIKIWTNHFSELAKDATGNSRTTDKWENLTSSDCDYYPECDSSIQWTEITDALADTPNNKAPGADGVPSEVWKLVMAEPSPTSPLAKLIQKIINIMYDTGDIPKCLETSVVVPVPKKGDLKDPDNYR
;
A
#
# COMPACT_ATOMS: atom_id res chain seq x y z
N MET A 1 -5.94 -31.04 -11.48
CA MET A 1 -6.16 -29.72 -10.90
C MET A 1 -5.80 -28.73 -11.98
N ASP A 2 -6.79 -27.95 -12.44
CA ASP A 2 -6.60 -26.90 -13.44
C ASP A 2 -5.66 -25.81 -12.90
N LEU A 3 -5.00 -25.06 -13.79
CA LEU A 3 -4.09 -23.97 -13.41
C LEU A 3 -4.78 -22.90 -12.55
N ASN A 4 -6.04 -22.58 -12.85
CA ASN A 4 -6.81 -21.62 -12.04
C ASN A 4 -7.11 -22.18 -10.64
N GLU A 5 -7.45 -23.47 -10.55
CA GLU A 5 -7.73 -24.14 -9.28
C GLU A 5 -6.47 -24.18 -8.41
N LEU A 6 -5.30 -24.48 -8.99
CA LEU A 6 -4.00 -24.42 -8.30
C LEU A 6 -3.73 -23.02 -7.71
N CYS A 7 -3.96 -21.97 -8.50
CA CYS A 7 -3.74 -20.59 -8.05
C CYS A 7 -4.72 -20.18 -6.95
N ALA A 8 -6.00 -20.54 -7.08
CA ALA A 8 -7.00 -20.26 -6.07
C ALA A 8 -6.66 -20.95 -4.74
N CYS A 9 -6.37 -22.25 -4.78
CA CYS A 9 -5.96 -23.01 -3.59
C CYS A 9 -4.69 -22.46 -2.94
N LEU A 10 -3.73 -21.96 -3.74
CA LEU A 10 -2.52 -21.31 -3.23
C LEU A 10 -2.89 -20.05 -2.41
N ILE A 11 -3.72 -19.16 -2.98
CA ILE A 11 -4.12 -17.91 -2.35
C ILE A 11 -4.91 -18.19 -1.06
N ASP A 12 -5.89 -19.10 -1.11
CA ASP A 12 -6.68 -19.49 0.06
C ASP A 12 -5.79 -20.04 1.18
N SER A 13 -4.83 -20.92 0.82
CA SER A 13 -3.88 -21.48 1.78
C SER A 13 -3.03 -20.39 2.45
N VAL A 14 -2.59 -19.38 1.71
CA VAL A 14 -1.82 -18.26 2.25
C VAL A 14 -2.66 -17.48 3.27
N TRP A 15 -3.91 -17.18 2.95
CA TRP A 15 -4.81 -16.47 3.86
C TRP A 15 -5.13 -17.28 5.12
N ASP A 16 -5.40 -18.58 4.97
CA ASP A 16 -5.68 -19.50 6.08
C ASP A 16 -4.48 -19.62 7.03
N GLN A 17 -3.27 -19.78 6.49
CA GLN A 17 -2.07 -19.81 7.32
C GLN A 17 -1.83 -18.45 8.00
N SER A 18 -2.06 -17.35 7.29
CA SER A 18 -1.93 -15.99 7.85
C SER A 18 -2.90 -15.77 9.02
N ALA A 19 -4.14 -16.24 8.89
CA ALA A 19 -5.13 -16.22 9.96
C ALA A 19 -4.68 -17.07 11.15
N ARG A 20 -4.21 -18.29 10.89
CA ARG A 20 -3.75 -19.24 11.92
C ARG A 20 -2.61 -18.70 12.77
N VAL A 21 -1.71 -17.90 12.18
CA VAL A 21 -0.59 -17.28 12.91
C VAL A 21 -0.92 -15.90 13.50
N GLY A 22 -2.18 -15.46 13.41
CA GLY A 22 -2.62 -14.16 13.94
C GLY A 22 -2.05 -12.95 13.17
N ALA A 23 -1.60 -13.14 11.93
CA ALA A 23 -1.03 -12.07 11.11
C ALA A 23 -2.12 -11.13 10.51
N LEU A 24 -3.39 -11.53 10.58
CA LEU A 24 -4.52 -10.74 10.09
C LEU A 24 -5.02 -9.71 11.11
N ASP A 25 -4.62 -9.86 12.37
CA ASP A 25 -5.04 -8.95 13.42
C ASP A 25 -4.32 -7.61 13.25
N ALA A 26 -5.09 -6.56 12.95
CA ALA A 26 -4.57 -5.21 13.02
C ALA A 26 -4.11 -4.97 14.47
N PRO A 27 -2.84 -4.56 14.73
CA PRO A 27 -2.43 -4.21 16.08
C PRO A 27 -3.36 -3.13 16.56
N GLY A 28 -4.20 -3.47 17.56
CA GLY A 28 -5.31 -2.62 17.99
C GLY A 28 -4.84 -1.18 18.15
N GLU A 29 -5.60 -0.23 17.59
CA GLU A 29 -5.22 1.18 17.61
C GLU A 29 -4.97 1.62 19.04
N THR A 30 -3.69 1.62 19.43
CA THR A 30 -3.29 2.20 20.70
C THR A 30 -3.36 3.69 20.47
N ILE A 31 -4.48 4.29 20.89
CA ILE A 31 -4.62 5.74 20.95
C ILE A 31 -3.46 6.25 21.80
N LYS A 32 -2.39 6.72 21.15
CA LYS A 32 -1.21 7.23 21.81
C LYS A 32 -1.59 8.54 22.48
N ILE A 33 -1.92 8.46 23.77
CA ILE A 33 -2.22 9.65 24.54
C ILE A 33 -0.93 10.48 24.62
N VAL A 34 -0.98 11.67 24.02
CA VAL A 34 0.14 12.63 23.93
C VAL A 34 0.60 13.12 25.32
N LEU A 35 -0.23 12.96 26.35
CA LEU A 35 -0.03 13.51 27.68
C LEU A 35 0.10 12.42 28.75
N SER A 36 0.96 12.65 29.73
CA SER A 36 1.13 11.77 30.88
C SER A 36 -0.13 11.73 31.76
N LYS A 37 -0.31 10.63 32.50
CA LYS A 37 -1.40 10.51 33.50
C LYS A 37 -1.39 11.69 34.49
N ILE A 38 -0.21 12.19 34.85
CA ILE A 38 -0.01 13.35 35.75
C ILE A 38 -0.55 14.63 35.11
N THR A 39 -0.20 14.90 33.85
CA THR A 39 -0.70 16.08 33.12
C THR A 39 -2.21 16.01 32.95
N ILE A 40 -2.76 14.84 32.64
CA ILE A 40 -4.22 14.64 32.55
C ILE A 40 -4.90 14.95 33.88
N LYS A 41 -4.35 14.49 35.02
CA LYS A 41 -4.86 14.84 36.36
C LYS A 41 -4.86 16.36 36.59
N LYS A 42 -3.79 17.06 36.20
CA LYS A 42 -3.70 18.54 36.30
C LYS A 42 -4.73 19.25 35.41
N ILE A 43 -4.96 18.76 34.18
CA ILE A 43 -6.01 19.28 33.28
C ILE A 43 -7.40 19.10 33.88
N LYS A 44 -7.69 17.91 34.44
CA LYS A 44 -8.95 17.66 35.14
C LYS A 44 -9.14 18.61 36.33
N LYS A 45 -8.09 18.85 37.14
CA LYS A 45 -8.11 19.81 38.25
C LYS A 45 -8.37 21.25 37.77
N ARG A 46 -7.73 21.68 36.68
CA ARG A 46 -7.98 22.98 36.03
C ARG A 46 -9.44 23.12 35.60
N ARG A 47 -10.00 22.11 34.91
CA ARG A 47 -11.41 22.10 34.46
C ARG A 47 -12.39 22.16 35.64
N LYS A 48 -12.14 21.40 36.72
CA LYS A 48 -12.97 21.45 37.94
C LYS A 48 -12.98 22.85 38.57
N LYS A 49 -11.82 23.50 38.67
CA LYS A 49 -11.71 24.87 39.21
C LYS A 49 -12.36 25.91 38.30
N PHE A 50 -12.24 25.76 36.98
CA PHE A 50 -12.95 26.63 36.02
C PHE A 50 -14.47 26.58 36.21
N ARG A 51 -15.05 25.37 36.34
CA ARG A 51 -16.48 25.20 36.62
C ARG A 51 -16.95 25.84 37.93
N LYS A 52 -16.08 25.90 38.95
CA LYS A 52 -16.39 26.57 40.21
C LYS A 52 -16.32 28.10 40.07
N LEU A 53 -15.34 28.60 39.31
CA LEU A 53 -15.20 30.02 38.99
C LEU A 53 -16.41 30.55 38.21
N THR A 54 -16.90 29.81 37.21
CA THR A 54 -18.09 30.20 36.43
C THR A 54 -19.40 30.24 37.23
N LYS A 55 -19.41 29.64 38.43
CA LYS A 55 -20.54 29.69 39.37
C LYS A 55 -20.35 30.76 40.46
N ASN A 56 -19.43 31.72 40.26
CA ASN A 56 -19.02 32.78 41.20
C ASN A 56 -18.59 32.30 42.60
N ASN A 57 -18.27 31.02 42.75
CA ASN A 57 -18.01 30.39 44.04
C ASN A 57 -16.53 30.00 44.21
N PHE A 58 -15.60 30.74 43.57
CA PHE A 58 -14.18 30.37 43.58
C PHE A 58 -13.23 31.54 43.27
N PRO A 59 -12.11 31.67 44.01
CA PRO A 59 -11.11 32.71 43.74
C PRO A 59 -10.43 32.55 42.36
N ILE A 60 -10.33 33.65 41.63
CA ILE A 60 -9.69 33.68 40.29
C ILE A 60 -8.19 33.34 40.34
N SER A 61 -7.51 33.69 41.44
CA SER A 61 -6.09 33.39 41.69
C SER A 61 -5.84 31.87 41.75
N GLU A 62 -6.73 31.12 42.38
CA GLU A 62 -6.65 29.67 42.53
C GLU A 62 -6.89 28.92 41.19
N TYR A 63 -7.74 29.46 40.32
CA TYR A 63 -7.89 28.99 38.94
C TYR A 63 -6.62 29.29 38.12
N SER A 64 -6.12 30.52 38.19
CA SER A 64 -4.93 30.97 37.44
C SER A 64 -3.68 30.13 37.77
N ARG A 65 -3.49 29.78 39.05
CA ARG A 65 -2.45 28.85 39.51
C ARG A 65 -2.62 27.46 38.89
N ALA A 66 -3.84 26.92 38.88
CA ALA A 66 -4.12 25.61 38.30
C ALA A 66 -3.99 25.59 36.77
N LYS A 67 -4.35 26.68 36.09
CA LYS A 67 -4.12 26.89 34.65
C LYS A 67 -2.62 26.84 34.35
N SER A 68 -1.83 27.67 35.02
CA SER A 68 -0.38 27.72 34.87
C SER A 68 0.30 26.37 35.12
N ASN A 69 -0.13 25.64 36.16
CA ASN A 69 0.41 24.31 36.47
C ASN A 69 0.07 23.26 35.40
N ALA A 70 -1.15 23.28 34.85
CA ALA A 70 -1.53 22.39 33.76
C ALA A 70 -0.75 22.73 32.49
N ASP A 71 -0.64 24.00 32.14
CA ASP A 71 0.03 24.47 30.93
C ASP A 71 1.54 24.16 30.98
N ARG A 72 2.19 24.35 32.13
CA ARG A 72 3.59 23.90 32.35
C ARG A 72 3.74 22.39 32.16
N SER A 73 2.82 21.59 32.68
CA SER A 73 2.86 20.12 32.55
C SER A 73 2.66 19.67 31.10
N ILE A 74 1.76 20.33 30.36
CA ILE A 74 1.54 20.09 28.93
C ILE A 74 2.81 20.42 28.13
N LYS A 75 3.43 21.58 28.40
CA LYS A 75 4.69 21.98 27.74
C LYS A 75 5.82 20.98 28.03
N ALA A 76 5.95 20.53 29.27
CA ALA A 76 6.95 19.54 29.66
C ALA A 76 6.76 18.20 28.94
N ASP A 77 5.53 17.67 28.91
CA ASP A 77 5.24 16.42 28.19
C ASP A 77 5.53 16.55 26.70
N ARG A 78 5.12 17.66 26.06
CA ARG A 78 5.42 17.93 24.64
C ARG A 78 6.92 18.01 24.37
N LYS A 79 7.70 18.68 25.23
CA LYS A 79 9.17 18.78 25.10
C LYS A 79 9.82 17.40 25.24
N ALA A 80 9.39 16.61 26.23
CA ALA A 80 9.89 15.26 26.44
C ALA A 80 9.56 14.32 25.26
N GLN A 81 8.35 14.42 24.72
CA GLN A 81 7.97 13.67 23.52
C GLN A 81 8.77 14.09 22.29
N ASN A 82 8.98 15.39 22.08
CA ASN A 82 9.81 15.86 20.99
C ASN A 82 11.24 15.31 21.10
N ALA A 83 11.84 15.34 22.29
CA ALA A 83 13.17 14.78 22.53
C ALA A 83 13.23 13.26 22.25
N LYS A 84 12.23 12.49 22.70
CA LYS A 84 12.11 11.05 22.38
C LYS A 84 11.98 10.82 20.88
N ARG A 85 11.20 11.66 20.20
CA ARG A 85 10.99 11.58 18.75
C ARG A 85 12.28 11.85 17.98
N LEU A 86 13.02 12.90 18.34
CA LEU A 86 14.32 13.23 17.75
C LEU A 86 15.34 12.10 17.91
N LYS A 87 15.43 11.50 19.12
CA LYS A 87 16.28 10.32 19.33
C LYS A 87 15.90 9.15 18.43
N LYS A 88 14.61 8.86 18.31
CA LYS A 88 14.11 7.80 17.42
C LYS A 88 14.51 8.05 15.96
N ILE A 89 14.41 9.30 15.50
CA ILE A 89 14.76 9.67 14.13
C ILE A 89 16.27 9.55 13.90
N ALA A 90 17.09 9.98 14.85
CA ALA A 90 18.55 9.84 14.76
C ALA A 90 18.95 8.35 14.57
N VAL A 91 18.35 7.44 15.35
CA VAL A 91 18.55 5.99 15.18
C VAL A 91 18.09 5.51 13.80
N GLN A 92 16.94 5.98 13.31
CA GLN A 92 16.44 5.61 11.99
C GLN A 92 17.36 6.08 10.85
N ILE A 93 17.97 7.26 10.98
CA ILE A 93 18.95 7.77 10.02
C ILE A 93 20.22 6.91 10.05
N LEU A 94 20.74 6.59 11.24
CA LEU A 94 21.93 5.75 11.41
C LEU A 94 21.74 4.34 10.83
N ASN A 95 20.54 3.78 10.98
CA ASN A 95 20.21 2.44 10.49
C ASN A 95 19.77 2.42 9.01
N ASN A 96 19.95 3.52 8.28
CA ASN A 96 19.52 3.68 6.89
C ASN A 96 18.02 3.38 6.63
N ASP A 97 17.15 3.59 7.64
CA ASP A 97 15.70 3.49 7.50
C ASP A 97 15.13 4.77 6.84
N SER A 98 15.46 4.90 5.56
CA SER A 98 15.07 6.03 4.72
C SER A 98 13.55 6.21 4.64
N LYS A 99 12.78 5.12 4.73
CA LYS A 99 11.30 5.14 4.72
C LYS A 99 10.74 5.83 5.96
N SER A 100 11.19 5.44 7.16
CA SER A 100 10.71 6.08 8.39
C SER A 100 11.14 7.54 8.48
N TYR A 101 12.36 7.86 8.05
CA TYR A 101 12.84 9.23 7.97
C TYR A 101 11.98 10.09 7.02
N ARG A 102 11.71 9.60 5.80
CA ARG A 102 10.81 10.29 4.84
C ARG A 102 9.40 10.49 5.41
N ARG A 103 8.85 9.48 6.11
CA ARG A 103 7.54 9.59 6.78
C ARG A 103 7.54 10.70 7.84
N TYR A 104 8.62 10.83 8.60
CA TYR A 104 8.79 11.93 9.55
C TYR A 104 8.81 13.29 8.87
N ILE A 105 9.64 13.48 7.84
CA ILE A 105 9.72 14.75 7.09
C ILE A 105 8.35 15.12 6.52
N LYS A 106 7.65 14.17 5.89
CA LYS A 106 6.29 14.38 5.37
C LYS A 106 5.33 14.90 6.44
N SER A 107 5.40 14.37 7.67
CA SER A 107 4.53 14.81 8.77
C SER A 107 4.76 16.27 9.22
N TYR A 108 5.94 16.85 8.95
CA TYR A 108 6.27 18.24 9.29
C TYR A 108 6.02 19.20 8.14
N THR A 109 6.22 18.75 6.90
CA THR A 109 6.10 19.62 5.72
C THR A 109 4.66 19.98 5.34
N GLY A 110 3.65 19.49 6.05
CA GLY A 110 2.23 19.78 5.75
C GLY A 110 1.74 19.21 4.42
N LYS A 111 2.62 18.63 3.60
CA LYS A 111 2.30 17.78 2.44
C LYS A 111 1.81 16.41 2.89
N SER A 112 1.02 16.35 3.96
CA SER A 112 0.14 15.21 4.17
C SER A 112 -0.67 15.09 2.90
N PHE A 113 -0.74 13.88 2.33
CA PHE A 113 -1.50 13.53 1.14
C PHE A 113 -2.57 14.60 0.89
N GLN A 114 -2.34 15.53 -0.06
CA GLN A 114 -3.51 16.12 -0.71
C GLN A 114 -4.31 14.88 -1.06
N SER A 115 -5.48 14.70 -0.44
CA SER A 115 -6.32 13.55 -0.75
C SER A 115 -6.29 13.46 -2.25
N ILE A 116 -5.89 12.31 -2.81
CA ILE A 116 -6.04 12.05 -4.24
C ILE A 116 -7.50 12.38 -4.46
N ALA A 117 -7.74 13.58 -4.99
CA ALA A 117 -9.00 14.24 -4.71
C ALA A 117 -9.97 13.39 -5.49
N ASP A 118 -10.94 12.78 -4.80
CA ASP A 118 -12.11 12.21 -5.44
C ASP A 118 -12.99 13.37 -5.96
N GLY A 119 -12.34 14.26 -6.70
CA GLY A 119 -12.86 15.48 -7.25
C GLY A 119 -13.79 15.17 -8.41
N PRO A 120 -14.43 16.21 -8.95
CA PRO A 120 -15.27 16.02 -10.10
C PRO A 120 -14.44 15.64 -11.33
N VAL A 121 -15.03 14.86 -12.23
CA VAL A 121 -14.40 14.35 -13.45
C VAL A 121 -15.29 14.67 -14.65
N TYR A 122 -14.70 14.99 -15.80
CA TYR A 122 -15.43 15.20 -17.03
C TYR A 122 -15.86 13.87 -17.67
N ASP A 123 -17.10 13.82 -18.15
CA ASP A 123 -17.53 12.76 -19.06
C ASP A 123 -16.99 13.00 -20.49
N LYS A 124 -17.32 12.10 -21.43
CA LYS A 124 -16.92 12.20 -22.85
C LYS A 124 -17.42 13.47 -23.55
N ASN A 125 -18.50 14.07 -23.05
CA ASN A 125 -19.10 15.29 -23.56
C ASN A 125 -18.60 16.54 -22.81
N LYS A 126 -17.57 16.41 -21.96
CA LYS A 126 -17.03 17.46 -21.08
C LYS A 126 -18.05 18.01 -20.08
N ASN A 127 -19.07 17.24 -19.70
CA ASN A 127 -19.93 17.57 -18.56
C ASN A 127 -19.26 17.16 -17.25
N LEU A 128 -19.38 18.01 -16.24
CA LEU A 128 -18.78 17.79 -14.94
C LEU A 128 -19.59 16.77 -14.11
N CYS A 129 -18.97 15.66 -13.73
CA CYS A 129 -19.56 14.62 -12.91
C CYS A 129 -18.98 14.62 -11.49
N THR A 130 -19.86 14.69 -10.49
CA THR A 130 -19.50 14.61 -9.06
C THR A 130 -19.94 13.30 -8.41
N GLU A 131 -20.89 12.59 -9.01
CA GLU A 131 -21.50 11.39 -8.44
C GLU A 131 -20.56 10.20 -8.49
N LYS A 132 -20.42 9.49 -7.36
CA LYS A 132 -19.42 8.43 -7.19
C LYS A 132 -19.57 7.29 -8.22
N TYR A 133 -20.79 6.82 -8.44
CA TYR A 133 -21.04 5.69 -9.34
C TYR A 133 -20.78 6.06 -10.80
N GLU A 134 -21.18 7.26 -11.21
CA GLU A 134 -20.93 7.77 -12.57
C GLU A 134 -19.43 8.02 -12.80
N LYS A 135 -18.70 8.55 -11.80
CA LYS A 135 -17.24 8.64 -11.86
C LYS A 135 -16.58 7.28 -12.05
N ILE A 136 -17.05 6.23 -11.35
CA ILE A 136 -16.53 4.86 -11.55
C ILE A 136 -16.73 4.43 -13.01
N LYS A 137 -17.91 4.66 -13.60
CA LYS A 137 -18.14 4.34 -15.02
C LYS A 137 -17.21 5.12 -15.95
N ILE A 138 -17.00 6.41 -15.68
CA ILE A 138 -16.08 7.25 -16.47
C ILE A 138 -14.67 6.66 -16.42
N TRP A 139 -14.17 6.32 -15.23
CA TRP A 139 -12.86 5.71 -15.07
C TRP A 139 -12.75 4.33 -15.74
N THR A 140 -13.74 3.46 -15.53
CA THR A 140 -13.80 2.13 -16.15
C THR A 140 -13.76 2.25 -17.67
N ASN A 141 -14.58 3.12 -18.25
CA ASN A 141 -14.61 3.31 -19.70
C ASN A 141 -13.28 3.87 -20.22
N HIS A 142 -12.72 4.90 -19.57
CA HIS A 142 -11.47 5.52 -19.99
C HIS A 142 -10.30 4.50 -19.99
N PHE A 143 -10.07 3.81 -18.88
CA PHE A 143 -8.97 2.85 -18.80
C PHE A 143 -9.24 1.57 -19.60
N SER A 144 -10.50 1.16 -19.76
CA SER A 144 -10.85 0.05 -20.65
C SER A 144 -10.57 0.40 -22.11
N GLU A 145 -10.86 1.63 -22.54
CA GLU A 145 -10.53 2.10 -23.89
C GLU A 145 -9.03 2.19 -24.11
N LEU A 146 -8.26 2.67 -23.12
CA LEU A 146 -6.80 2.70 -23.18
C LEU A 146 -6.17 1.30 -23.27
N ALA A 147 -6.73 0.31 -22.56
CA ALA A 147 -6.23 -1.06 -22.57
C ALA A 147 -6.76 -1.89 -23.76
N LYS A 148 -7.74 -1.37 -24.51
CA LYS A 148 -8.36 -2.10 -25.61
C LYS A 148 -7.39 -2.17 -26.80
N ASP A 149 -7.13 -3.39 -27.25
CA ASP A 149 -6.52 -3.58 -28.57
C ASP A 149 -7.55 -3.27 -29.66
N ALA A 150 -7.65 -2.00 -30.04
CA ALA A 150 -8.53 -1.55 -31.10
C ALA A 150 -8.16 -2.12 -32.48
N THR A 151 -6.92 -2.59 -32.62
CA THR A 151 -6.37 -3.04 -33.89
C THR A 151 -6.44 -4.55 -34.11
N GLY A 152 -6.67 -5.32 -33.03
CA GLY A 152 -6.61 -6.78 -33.02
C GLY A 152 -5.19 -7.35 -33.12
N ASN A 153 -4.18 -6.48 -33.21
CA ASN A 153 -2.81 -6.83 -33.52
C ASN A 153 -2.10 -7.55 -32.38
N SER A 154 -2.51 -7.34 -31.12
CA SER A 154 -1.82 -7.89 -29.95
C SER A 154 -1.82 -9.41 -29.93
N ARG A 155 -2.75 -10.06 -30.64
CA ARG A 155 -2.90 -11.51 -30.69
C ARG A 155 -2.77 -12.12 -32.09
N THR A 156 -2.29 -11.35 -33.08
CA THR A 156 -2.17 -11.84 -34.46
C THR A 156 -0.77 -12.36 -34.73
N THR A 157 -0.62 -13.69 -34.82
CA THR A 157 0.65 -14.36 -35.12
C THR A 157 1.28 -13.83 -36.40
N ASP A 158 0.53 -13.78 -37.52
CA ASP A 158 1.01 -13.30 -38.81
C ASP A 158 1.64 -11.90 -38.74
N LYS A 159 1.08 -11.02 -37.90
CA LYS A 159 1.61 -9.67 -37.76
C LYS A 159 2.97 -9.68 -37.06
N TRP A 160 3.11 -10.48 -36.01
CA TRP A 160 4.35 -10.58 -35.26
C TRP A 160 5.43 -11.32 -36.05
N GLU A 161 5.07 -12.40 -36.76
CA GLU A 161 5.99 -13.15 -37.64
C GLU A 161 6.61 -12.26 -38.72
N ASN A 162 5.83 -11.36 -39.32
CA ASN A 162 6.34 -10.40 -40.31
C ASN A 162 7.25 -9.30 -39.71
N LEU A 163 7.18 -9.06 -38.40
CA LEU A 163 8.01 -8.07 -37.69
C LEU A 163 9.27 -8.70 -37.09
N THR A 164 9.24 -9.99 -36.77
CA THR A 164 10.39 -10.75 -36.31
C THR A 164 11.28 -11.10 -37.48
N SER A 165 12.55 -10.67 -37.44
CA SER A 165 13.54 -11.07 -38.46
C SER A 165 13.72 -12.60 -38.42
N SER A 166 13.82 -13.21 -39.60
CA SER A 166 14.19 -14.63 -39.76
C SER A 166 15.61 -14.95 -39.28
N ASP A 167 16.44 -13.92 -39.06
CA ASP A 167 17.83 -14.05 -38.60
C ASP A 167 17.94 -13.95 -37.06
N CYS A 168 16.92 -14.40 -36.31
CA CYS A 168 17.04 -14.42 -34.85
C CYS A 168 17.93 -15.59 -34.41
N ASP A 169 18.85 -15.30 -33.48
CA ASP A 169 19.57 -16.35 -32.78
C ASP A 169 18.55 -17.25 -32.06
N TYR A 170 18.64 -18.56 -32.28
CA TYR A 170 17.85 -19.53 -31.54
C TYR A 170 18.47 -19.76 -30.17
N TYR A 171 17.65 -19.62 -29.13
CA TYR A 171 18.04 -19.73 -27.71
C TYR A 171 17.53 -21.06 -27.15
N PRO A 172 18.27 -22.17 -27.26
CA PRO A 172 17.84 -23.48 -26.78
C PRO A 172 17.57 -23.52 -25.27
N GLU A 173 18.13 -22.57 -24.50
CA GLU A 173 17.81 -22.39 -23.09
C GLU A 173 16.32 -22.11 -22.85
N CYS A 174 15.62 -21.50 -23.81
CA CYS A 174 14.19 -21.23 -23.72
C CYS A 174 13.34 -22.50 -23.90
N ASP A 175 13.89 -23.60 -24.39
CA ASP A 175 13.13 -24.86 -24.50
C ASP A 175 13.18 -25.67 -23.20
N SER A 176 13.95 -25.20 -22.21
CA SER A 176 14.04 -25.84 -20.90
C SER A 176 13.00 -25.29 -19.94
N SER A 177 12.52 -26.14 -19.02
CA SER A 177 11.68 -25.69 -17.91
C SER A 177 12.41 -24.69 -17.01
N ILE A 178 11.66 -23.76 -16.43
CA ILE A 178 12.15 -22.73 -15.52
C ILE A 178 12.74 -23.36 -14.26
N GLN A 179 13.99 -23.03 -13.98
CA GLN A 179 14.75 -23.51 -12.84
C GLN A 179 14.37 -22.79 -11.55
N TRP A 180 14.55 -23.47 -10.42
CA TRP A 180 14.25 -22.89 -9.11
C TRP A 180 15.07 -21.62 -8.83
N THR A 181 16.33 -21.59 -9.27
CA THR A 181 17.21 -20.42 -9.11
C THR A 181 16.67 -19.19 -9.82
N GLU A 182 16.15 -19.36 -11.05
CA GLU A 182 15.54 -18.27 -11.82
C GLU A 182 14.29 -17.72 -11.11
N ILE A 183 13.49 -18.60 -10.52
CA ILE A 183 12.32 -18.20 -9.72
C ILE A 183 12.76 -17.40 -8.49
N THR A 184 13.77 -17.88 -7.75
CA THR A 184 14.24 -17.17 -6.55
C THR A 184 14.90 -15.84 -6.86
N ASP A 185 15.59 -15.73 -8.00
CA ASP A 185 16.20 -14.48 -8.46
C ASP A 185 15.11 -13.47 -8.85
N ALA A 186 14.08 -13.89 -9.59
CA ALA A 186 12.93 -13.04 -9.92
C ALA A 186 12.17 -12.58 -8.66
N LEU A 187 12.00 -13.47 -7.67
CA LEU A 187 11.42 -13.12 -6.37
C LEU A 187 12.32 -12.12 -5.62
N ALA A 188 13.64 -12.22 -5.72
CA ALA A 188 14.58 -11.28 -5.10
C ALA A 188 14.39 -9.87 -5.66
N ASP A 189 14.28 -9.75 -6.98
CA ASP A 189 14.14 -8.48 -7.70
C ASP A 189 12.78 -7.81 -7.51
N THR A 190 11.77 -8.57 -7.07
CA THR A 190 10.44 -8.02 -6.82
C THR A 190 10.50 -6.94 -5.71
N PRO A 191 9.98 -5.72 -5.92
CA PRO A 191 10.14 -4.65 -4.95
C PRO A 191 9.27 -4.81 -3.69
N ASN A 192 9.87 -4.64 -2.51
CA ASN A 192 9.15 -4.67 -1.23
C ASN A 192 8.26 -3.43 -1.01
N ASN A 193 7.17 -3.62 -0.27
CA ASN A 193 6.19 -2.62 0.17
C ASN A 193 5.47 -1.94 -1.01
N LYS A 194 5.26 -2.69 -2.09
CA LYS A 194 4.31 -2.32 -3.13
C LYS A 194 2.91 -2.72 -2.69
N ALA A 195 1.91 -2.09 -3.31
CA ALA A 195 0.53 -2.48 -3.10
C ALA A 195 0.35 -3.93 -3.62
N PRO A 196 -0.36 -4.80 -2.88
CA PRO A 196 -0.70 -6.11 -3.38
C PRO A 196 -1.68 -6.01 -4.57
N GLY A 197 -1.82 -7.11 -5.31
CA GLY A 197 -2.79 -7.23 -6.38
C GLY A 197 -4.23 -7.36 -5.85
N ALA A 198 -5.13 -7.84 -6.72
CA ALA A 198 -6.52 -8.11 -6.36
C ALA A 198 -6.65 -9.23 -5.29
N ASP A 199 -5.63 -10.08 -5.15
CA ASP A 199 -5.52 -11.14 -4.15
C ASP A 199 -5.22 -10.63 -2.73
N GLY A 200 -4.78 -9.38 -2.60
CA GLY A 200 -4.36 -8.77 -1.34
C GLY A 200 -3.05 -9.34 -0.75
N VAL A 201 -2.35 -10.22 -1.45
CA VAL A 201 -1.12 -10.86 -0.94
C VAL A 201 0.11 -10.00 -1.26
N PRO A 202 0.87 -9.52 -0.27
CA PRO A 202 2.06 -8.71 -0.52
C PRO A 202 3.23 -9.57 -1.01
N SER A 203 4.09 -8.96 -1.84
CA SER A 203 5.27 -9.63 -2.43
C SER A 203 6.19 -10.31 -1.41
N GLU A 204 6.25 -9.76 -0.20
CA GLU A 204 7.05 -10.28 0.91
C GLU A 204 6.64 -11.68 1.35
N VAL A 205 5.38 -12.08 1.14
CA VAL A 205 4.92 -13.45 1.44
C VAL A 205 5.55 -14.44 0.46
N TRP A 206 5.56 -14.11 -0.83
CA TRP A 206 6.16 -14.98 -1.86
C TRP A 206 7.67 -15.13 -1.68
N LYS A 207 8.34 -14.08 -1.19
CA LYS A 207 9.78 -14.09 -0.90
C LYS A 207 10.19 -15.03 0.24
N LEU A 208 9.26 -15.56 1.03
CA LEU A 208 9.59 -16.46 2.14
C LEU A 208 10.29 -17.75 1.68
N VAL A 209 10.04 -18.19 0.45
CA VAL A 209 10.64 -19.41 -0.13
C VAL A 209 12.08 -19.21 -0.60
N MET A 210 12.56 -17.97 -0.72
CA MET A 210 13.90 -17.66 -1.26
C MET A 210 15.05 -18.20 -0.40
N ALA A 211 14.79 -18.51 0.87
CA ALA A 211 15.79 -19.13 1.75
C ALA A 211 16.04 -20.60 1.41
N GLU A 212 15.19 -21.23 0.59
CA GLU A 212 15.31 -22.64 0.24
C GLU A 212 16.23 -22.82 -0.99
N PRO A 213 17.32 -23.61 -0.89
CA PRO A 213 18.22 -23.86 -2.02
C PRO A 213 17.56 -24.71 -3.12
N SER A 214 16.49 -25.42 -2.79
CA SER A 214 15.64 -26.17 -3.69
C SER A 214 14.19 -26.13 -3.18
N PRO A 215 13.17 -26.34 -4.03
CA PRO A 215 11.78 -26.19 -3.63
C PRO A 215 11.33 -27.40 -2.81
N THR A 216 11.53 -27.32 -1.50
CA THR A 216 11.26 -28.43 -0.58
C THR A 216 9.92 -28.26 0.12
N SER A 217 9.58 -27.03 0.49
CA SER A 217 8.33 -26.71 1.17
C SER A 217 7.13 -26.85 0.25
N PRO A 218 5.92 -27.07 0.80
CA PRO A 218 4.70 -27.11 0.00
C PRO A 218 4.49 -25.84 -0.83
N LEU A 219 4.81 -24.66 -0.27
CA LEU A 219 4.70 -23.38 -0.95
C LEU A 219 5.66 -23.29 -2.14
N ALA A 220 6.94 -23.61 -1.92
CA ALA A 220 7.96 -23.57 -2.97
C ALA A 220 7.65 -24.52 -4.13
N LYS A 221 7.23 -25.75 -3.81
CA LYS A 221 6.80 -26.75 -4.81
C LYS A 221 5.61 -26.27 -5.62
N LEU A 222 4.62 -25.66 -4.97
CA LEU A 222 3.42 -25.18 -5.64
C LEU A 222 3.73 -23.99 -6.55
N ILE A 223 4.55 -23.03 -6.09
CA ILE A 223 5.03 -21.90 -6.90
C ILE A 223 5.77 -22.41 -8.16
N GLN A 224 6.77 -23.30 -7.98
CA GLN A 224 7.53 -23.83 -9.11
C GLN A 224 6.63 -24.57 -10.12
N LYS A 225 5.67 -25.35 -9.61
CA LYS A 225 4.73 -26.08 -10.46
C LYS A 225 3.84 -25.14 -11.27
N ILE A 226 3.29 -24.09 -10.65
CA ILE A 226 2.43 -23.12 -11.33
C ILE A 226 3.22 -22.38 -12.42
N ILE A 227 4.43 -21.92 -12.11
CA ILE A 227 5.29 -21.20 -13.06
C ILE A 227 5.63 -22.07 -14.28
N ASN A 228 6.01 -23.33 -14.05
CA ASN A 228 6.34 -24.23 -15.16
C ASN A 228 5.12 -24.58 -16.00
N ILE A 229 3.93 -24.78 -15.40
CA ILE A 229 2.70 -24.97 -16.19
C ILE A 229 2.44 -23.76 -17.09
N MET A 230 2.54 -22.53 -16.54
CA MET A 230 2.36 -21.31 -17.32
C MET A 230 3.37 -21.20 -18.47
N TYR A 231 4.62 -21.59 -18.21
CA TYR A 231 5.69 -21.56 -19.20
C TYR A 231 5.47 -22.59 -20.32
N ASP A 232 5.20 -23.84 -19.94
CA ASP A 232 5.09 -24.97 -20.86
C ASP A 232 3.83 -24.89 -21.73
N THR A 233 2.71 -24.37 -21.19
CA THR A 233 1.44 -24.28 -21.95
C THR A 233 1.20 -22.90 -22.58
N GLY A 234 1.89 -21.86 -22.10
CA GLY A 234 1.61 -20.47 -22.46
C GLY A 234 0.31 -19.93 -21.88
N ASP A 235 -0.38 -20.68 -21.00
CA ASP A 235 -1.62 -20.26 -20.38
C ASP A 235 -1.37 -19.35 -19.18
N ILE A 236 -2.15 -18.28 -19.07
CA ILE A 236 -2.13 -17.37 -17.92
C ILE A 236 -3.38 -17.63 -17.08
N PRO A 237 -3.25 -17.84 -15.75
CA PRO A 237 -4.42 -18.03 -14.90
C PRO A 237 -5.24 -16.75 -14.79
N LYS A 238 -6.56 -16.89 -14.70
CA LYS A 238 -7.53 -15.78 -14.63
C LYS A 238 -7.24 -14.81 -13.49
N CYS A 239 -6.69 -15.29 -12.37
CA CYS A 239 -6.31 -14.43 -11.25
C CYS A 239 -5.19 -13.44 -11.60
N LEU A 240 -4.36 -13.74 -12.60
CA LEU A 240 -3.30 -12.86 -13.13
C LEU A 240 -3.75 -12.03 -14.35
N GLU A 241 -4.93 -12.31 -14.92
CA GLU A 241 -5.49 -11.54 -16.04
C GLU A 241 -6.18 -10.23 -15.59
N THR A 242 -6.42 -10.07 -14.28
CA THR A 242 -7.11 -8.91 -13.73
C THR A 242 -6.16 -7.97 -13.02
N SER A 243 -6.43 -6.66 -13.09
CA SER A 243 -5.64 -5.63 -12.42
C SER A 243 -6.54 -4.62 -11.73
N VAL A 244 -6.08 -4.10 -10.59
CA VAL A 244 -6.76 -3.02 -9.86
C VAL A 244 -6.27 -1.69 -10.41
N VAL A 245 -7.19 -0.94 -11.02
CA VAL A 245 -6.88 0.40 -11.54
C VAL A 245 -7.04 1.44 -10.43
N VAL A 246 -5.98 2.21 -10.18
CA VAL A 246 -5.99 3.36 -9.27
C VAL A 246 -5.54 4.58 -10.07
N PRO A 247 -6.46 5.50 -10.44
CA PRO A 247 -6.10 6.69 -11.20
C PRO A 247 -5.10 7.56 -10.43
N VAL A 248 -3.92 7.77 -10.99
CA VAL A 248 -2.87 8.62 -10.41
C VAL A 248 -2.77 9.93 -11.19
N PRO A 249 -2.98 11.10 -10.54
CA PRO A 249 -2.97 12.37 -11.25
C PRO A 249 -1.59 12.70 -11.82
N LYS A 250 -1.59 13.18 -13.07
CA LYS A 250 -0.48 13.82 -13.77
C LYS A 250 -0.67 15.34 -13.73
N LYS A 251 0.29 16.07 -14.32
CA LYS A 251 0.17 17.52 -14.49
C LYS A 251 -0.96 17.84 -15.47
N GLY A 252 -1.84 18.76 -15.13
CA GLY A 252 -2.94 19.21 -15.99
C GLY A 252 -4.20 19.56 -15.19
N ASP A 253 -5.33 19.69 -15.89
CA ASP A 253 -6.64 19.79 -15.24
C ASP A 253 -7.03 18.43 -14.68
N LEU A 254 -7.16 18.35 -13.35
CA LEU A 254 -7.50 17.11 -12.62
C LEU A 254 -8.94 16.67 -12.83
N LYS A 255 -9.77 17.45 -13.52
CA LYS A 255 -11.10 17.01 -13.94
C LYS A 255 -11.04 16.15 -15.21
N ASP A 256 -9.95 16.21 -15.98
CA ASP A 256 -9.82 15.50 -17.25
C ASP A 256 -9.20 14.11 -17.02
N PRO A 257 -9.88 12.99 -17.37
CA PRO A 257 -9.32 11.65 -17.26
C PRO A 257 -7.97 11.48 -17.96
N ASP A 258 -7.72 12.17 -19.08
CA ASP A 258 -6.45 12.10 -19.82
C ASP A 258 -5.25 12.59 -18.99
N ASN A 259 -5.50 13.39 -17.95
CA ASN A 259 -4.48 13.84 -17.00
C ASN A 259 -4.25 12.84 -15.86
N TYR A 260 -4.60 11.57 -16.05
CA TYR A 260 -4.31 10.46 -15.13
C TYR A 260 -3.53 9.34 -15.80
N ARG A 261 -2.90 8.49 -14.98
CA ARG A 261 -2.26 7.23 -15.38
C ARG A 261 -2.67 6.13 -14.42
#